data_AF-A0AAD9J5X9-F1
#
_entry.id   AF-A0AAD9J5X9-F1
#
_cell.length_a   1.000
_cell.length_b   1.000
_cell.length_c   1.000
_cell.angle_alpha   90.00
_cell.angle_beta   90.00
_cell.angle_gamma   90.00
#
_symmetry.space_group_name_H-M   'P 1'
#
loop_
_entity.id
_entity.type
_entity.pdbx_description
1 polymer ?
#
loop_
_entity_poly.entity_id
_entity_poly.type
_entity_poly.pdbx_seq_one_letter_code
_entity_poly.pdbx_strand_id
1 'polypeptide(L)'
;MINNIEYNAGIGLSDHMILSCDLNVLIPPVKENVARYNYHKGDYKSMNNRLAETDWKSDLGGMDTEEAWAHLSAILNDRLTKQVPKSVPKKDGRRKIWMTKRPLQNIERNNELGTSTRNPRTHGLCQSYK
;
A
#
# COMPACT_ATOMS: atom_id res chain seq x y z
N MET A 1 -12.68 -9.01 24.02
CA MET A 1 -12.67 -10.28 24.79
C MET A 1 -12.10 -11.37 23.89
N ILE A 2 -11.20 -12.21 24.39
CA ILE A 2 -10.59 -13.32 23.64
C ILE A 2 -11.41 -14.57 23.93
N ASN A 3 -11.81 -15.27 22.87
CA ASN A 3 -12.58 -16.50 22.90
C ASN A 3 -11.88 -17.57 22.06
N ASN A 4 -12.29 -18.83 22.25
CA ASN A 4 -11.90 -19.99 21.45
C ASN A 4 -10.41 -20.04 21.09
N ILE A 5 -9.57 -20.41 22.06
CA ILE A 5 -8.12 -20.59 21.83
C ILE A 5 -7.86 -22.00 21.33
N GLU A 6 -7.27 -22.11 20.14
CA GLU A 6 -6.94 -23.37 19.48
C GLU A 6 -5.43 -23.48 19.25
N TYR A 7 -4.92 -24.70 19.44
CA TYR A 7 -3.54 -25.05 19.19
C TYR A 7 -3.47 -25.86 17.91
N ASN A 8 -2.81 -25.30 16.90
CA ASN A 8 -2.71 -25.85 15.56
C ASN A 8 -1.27 -26.33 15.30
N ALA A 9 -1.17 -27.36 14.46
CA ALA A 9 0.12 -27.85 13.97
C ALA A 9 0.92 -26.72 13.28
N GLY A 10 2.25 -26.81 13.36
CA GLY A 10 3.14 -25.84 12.73
C GLY A 10 2.99 -25.77 11.21
N ILE A 11 3.34 -24.62 10.62
CA ILE A 11 3.45 -24.50 9.17
C ILE A 11 4.84 -24.98 8.73
N GLY A 12 4.86 -26.02 7.90
CA GLY A 12 6.08 -26.55 7.29
C GLY A 12 6.95 -27.37 8.26
N LEU A 13 8.27 -27.23 8.13
CA LEU A 13 9.28 -27.91 8.97
C LEU A 13 9.64 -27.11 10.22
N SER A 14 8.87 -26.07 10.54
CA SER A 14 9.12 -25.20 11.68
C SER A 14 8.67 -25.90 12.96
N ASP A 15 9.53 -25.93 13.98
CA ASP A 15 9.21 -26.47 15.31
C ASP A 15 8.24 -25.56 16.10
N HIS A 16 7.58 -24.61 15.43
CA HIS A 16 6.65 -23.67 16.04
C HIS A 16 5.21 -24.19 15.98
N MET A 17 4.50 -24.09 17.11
CA MET A 17 3.06 -24.34 17.21
C MET A 17 2.26 -23.07 16.89
N ILE A 18 1.14 -23.19 16.20
CA ILE A 18 0.26 -22.06 15.87
C ILE A 18 -0.82 -21.93 16.93
N LEU A 19 -1.04 -20.70 17.39
CA LEU A 19 -2.05 -20.38 18.40
C LEU A 19 -3.08 -19.47 17.74
N SER A 20 -4.29 -19.99 17.56
CA SER A 20 -5.41 -19.29 16.94
C SER A 20 -6.40 -18.87 18.03
N CYS A 21 -6.94 -17.66 17.96
CA CYS A 21 -7.98 -17.24 18.88
C CYS A 21 -8.97 -16.26 18.24
N ASP A 22 -10.20 -16.28 18.75
CA ASP A 22 -11.26 -15.38 18.32
C ASP A 22 -11.23 -14.09 19.14
N LEU A 23 -11.19 -12.95 18.46
CA LEU A 23 -11.17 -11.63 19.08
C LEU A 23 -12.49 -10.91 18.88
N ASN A 24 -13.29 -10.84 19.95
CA ASN A 24 -14.48 -10.01 19.99
C ASN A 24 -14.09 -8.58 20.36
N VAL A 25 -13.90 -7.75 19.35
CA VAL A 25 -13.54 -6.33 19.47
C VAL A 25 -14.36 -5.49 18.49
N LEU A 26 -14.76 -4.30 18.94
CA LEU A 26 -15.37 -3.29 18.07
C LEU A 26 -14.26 -2.64 17.24
N ILE A 27 -14.19 -2.97 15.96
CA ILE A 27 -13.23 -2.36 15.04
C ILE A 27 -13.88 -1.08 14.48
N PRO A 28 -13.35 0.12 14.76
CA PRO A 28 -13.86 1.33 14.14
C PRO A 28 -13.71 1.22 12.61
N PRO A 29 -14.57 1.88 11.82
CA PRO A 29 -14.47 1.85 10.37
C PRO A 29 -13.05 2.21 9.94
N VAL A 30 -12.48 1.34 9.09
CA VAL A 30 -11.08 1.37 8.66
C VAL A 30 -10.73 2.79 8.21
N LYS A 31 -9.79 3.43 8.93
CA LYS A 31 -9.19 4.69 8.49
C LYS A 31 -8.62 4.48 7.08
N GLU A 32 -8.63 5.55 6.29
CA GLU A 32 -8.17 5.59 4.90
C GLU A 32 -6.99 4.65 4.64
N ASN A 33 -6.98 3.98 3.49
CA ASN A 33 -5.84 3.16 3.08
C ASN A 33 -4.57 4.04 3.13
N VAL A 34 -3.75 3.85 4.16
CA VAL A 34 -2.48 4.57 4.31
C VAL A 34 -1.47 3.91 3.39
N ALA A 35 -0.75 4.72 2.62
CA ALA A 35 0.38 4.26 1.82
C ALA A 35 1.42 3.58 2.73
N ARG A 36 1.74 2.31 2.47
CA ARG A 36 2.70 1.52 3.26
C ARG A 36 4.00 1.35 2.48
N TYR A 37 5.14 1.34 3.14
CA TYR A 37 6.40 1.02 2.46
C TYR A 37 6.35 -0.38 1.85
N ASN A 38 6.78 -0.48 0.58
CA ASN A 38 6.95 -1.76 -0.08
C ASN A 38 8.41 -2.19 0.05
N TYR A 39 8.75 -2.76 1.20
CA TYR A 39 10.11 -3.19 1.53
C TYR A 39 10.69 -4.16 0.49
N HIS A 40 9.88 -5.06 -0.07
CA HIS A 40 10.35 -5.96 -1.12
C HIS A 40 10.87 -5.22 -2.37
N LYS A 41 10.38 -4.00 -2.65
CA LYS A 41 10.79 -3.20 -3.81
C LYS A 41 11.80 -2.09 -3.47
N GLY A 42 12.38 -2.11 -2.27
CA GLY A 42 13.39 -1.13 -1.87
C GLY A 42 14.71 -1.30 -2.62
N ASP A 43 15.33 -0.19 -3.03
CA ASP A 43 16.70 -0.20 -3.56
C ASP A 43 17.71 -0.13 -2.40
N TYR A 44 17.93 -1.29 -1.78
CA TYR A 44 18.85 -1.44 -0.66
C TYR A 44 20.32 -1.27 -1.04
N LYS A 45 20.67 -1.52 -2.30
CA LYS A 45 22.06 -1.37 -2.77
C LYS A 45 22.46 0.10 -2.79
N SER A 46 21.61 0.95 -3.38
CA SER A 46 21.81 2.40 -3.37
C SER A 46 21.77 2.96 -1.96
N MET A 47 20.87 2.46 -1.10
CA MET A 47 20.80 2.87 0.30
C MET A 47 22.09 2.54 1.07
N ASN A 48 22.62 1.32 0.93
CA ASN A 48 23.85 0.90 1.59
C ASN A 48 25.06 1.73 1.13
N ASN A 49 25.18 1.98 -0.18
CA ASN A 49 26.27 2.81 -0.71
C ASN A 49 26.27 4.21 -0.08
N ARG A 50 25.09 4.85 -0.01
CA ARG A 50 24.94 6.18 0.59
C ARG A 50 25.24 6.20 2.09
N LEU A 51 24.88 5.14 2.81
CA LEU A 51 25.20 5.03 4.24
C LEU A 51 26.69 4.78 4.47
N ALA A 52 27.37 4.08 3.55
CA ALA A 52 28.81 3.86 3.60
C ALA A 52 29.61 5.14 3.26
N GLU A 53 29.07 6.00 2.40
CA GLU A 53 29.66 7.32 2.06
C GLU A 53 29.50 8.37 3.17
N THR A 54 28.66 8.11 4.18
CA THR A 54 28.40 9.06 5.27
C THR A 54 29.50 8.97 6.33
N ASP A 55 30.14 10.09 6.66
CA ASP A 55 31.13 10.14 7.74
C ASP A 55 30.44 10.29 9.11
N TRP A 56 30.07 9.15 9.70
CA TRP A 56 29.39 9.09 10.99
C TRP A 56 30.21 9.69 12.14
N LYS A 57 31.54 9.72 12.02
CA LYS A 57 32.39 10.24 13.08
C LYS A 57 32.34 11.76 13.14
N SER A 58 32.25 12.43 11.98
CA SER A 58 32.00 13.87 11.93
C SER A 58 30.54 14.20 12.18
N ASP A 59 29.61 13.44 11.61
CA ASP A 59 28.16 13.75 11.69
C ASP A 59 27.60 13.60 13.10
N LEU A 60 28.08 12.61 13.87
CA LEU A 60 27.62 12.35 15.23
C LEU A 60 28.62 12.86 16.29
N GLY A 61 29.76 13.38 15.84
CA GLY A 61 30.83 13.83 16.72
C GLY A 61 30.43 15.06 17.53
N GLY A 62 30.53 14.97 18.85
CA GLY A 62 30.25 16.09 19.75
C GLY A 62 28.76 16.34 20.05
N MET A 63 27.86 15.49 19.53
CA MET A 63 26.45 15.47 19.91
C MET A 63 26.25 14.67 21.20
N ASP A 64 25.24 15.04 21.99
CA ASP A 64 24.76 14.16 23.06
C ASP A 64 24.04 12.93 22.48
N THR A 65 23.88 11.89 23.29
CA THR A 65 23.28 10.61 22.87
C THR A 65 21.90 10.78 22.25
N GLU A 66 21.03 11.60 22.86
CA GLU A 66 19.68 11.83 22.35
C GLU A 66 19.69 12.60 21.02
N GLU A 67 20.57 13.59 20.90
CA GLU A 67 20.75 14.39 19.69
C GLU A 67 21.30 13.54 18.55
N ALA A 68 22.33 12.74 18.82
CA ALA A 68 22.91 11.80 17.87
C ALA A 68 21.88 10.77 17.39
N TRP A 69 21.05 10.24 18.30
CA TRP A 69 19.99 9.29 17.95
C TRP A 69 18.91 9.93 17.09
N ALA A 70 18.46 11.13 17.43
CA ALA A 70 17.49 11.88 16.63
C ALA A 70 18.05 12.16 15.23
N HIS A 71 19.32 12.55 15.13
CA HIS A 71 19.98 12.83 13.87
C HIS A 71 20.12 11.58 12.99
N LEU A 72 20.63 10.48 13.57
CA LEU A 72 20.73 9.19 12.90
C LEU A 72 19.36 8.70 12.40
N SER A 73 18.35 8.78 13.26
CA SER A 73 16.98 8.39 12.92
C SER A 73 16.41 9.22 11.77
N ALA A 74 16.69 10.53 11.75
CA ALA A 74 16.27 11.41 10.66
C ALA A 74 16.93 11.01 9.33
N ILE A 75 18.25 10.76 9.33
CA ILE A 75 18.99 10.32 8.15
C ILE A 75 18.43 8.99 7.63
N LEU A 76 18.25 8.00 8.50
CA LEU A 76 17.73 6.69 8.10
C LEU A 76 16.31 6.79 7.53
N ASN A 77 15.45 7.61 8.13
CA ASN A 77 14.09 7.83 7.61
C ASN A 77 14.10 8.56 6.27
N ASP A 78 14.96 9.57 6.07
CA ASP A 78 15.13 10.24 4.78
C ASP A 78 15.52 9.23 3.70
N ARG A 79 16.53 8.40 3.97
CA ARG A 79 16.96 7.34 3.07
C ARG A 79 15.81 6.36 2.76
N LEU A 80 15.19 5.80 3.80
CA LEU A 80 14.01 4.93 3.65
C LEU A 80 12.93 5.53 2.75
N THR A 81 12.57 6.80 2.95
CA THR A 81 11.53 7.45 2.13
C THR A 81 11.92 7.61 0.66
N LYS A 82 13.21 7.78 0.37
CA LYS A 82 13.74 7.98 -0.98
C LYS A 82 13.99 6.67 -1.73
N GLN A 83 14.45 5.62 -1.04
CA GLN A 83 14.83 4.36 -1.67
C GLN A 83 13.75 3.27 -1.58
N VAL A 84 12.77 3.39 -0.66
CA VAL A 84 11.68 2.42 -0.54
C VAL A 84 10.38 3.02 -1.05
N PRO A 85 9.83 2.53 -2.17
CA PRO A 85 8.58 3.06 -2.71
C PRO A 85 7.43 2.77 -1.75
N LYS A 86 6.53 3.74 -1.59
CA LYS A 86 5.27 3.54 -0.87
C LYS A 86 4.23 2.93 -1.80
N SER A 87 3.42 2.02 -1.26
CA SER A 87 2.27 1.46 -1.95
C SER A 87 1.26 2.55 -2.22
N VAL A 88 0.69 2.54 -3.43
CA VAL A 88 -0.43 3.42 -3.73
C VAL A 88 -1.66 2.79 -3.07
N PRO A 89 -2.34 3.50 -2.16
CA PRO A 89 -3.57 2.99 -1.59
C PRO A 89 -4.57 2.77 -2.71
N LYS A 90 -5.03 1.52 -2.87
CA LYS A 90 -6.07 1.22 -3.83
C LYS A 90 -7.32 1.97 -3.37
N LYS A 91 -7.86 2.86 -4.21
CA LYS A 91 -9.25 3.29 -4.08
C LYS A 91 -10.09 2.02 -4.12
N ASP A 92 -11.09 1.95 -3.24
CA ASP A 92 -11.91 0.76 -2.99
C ASP A 92 -12.16 -0.01 -4.30
N GLY A 93 -11.48 -1.15 -4.42
CA GLY A 93 -11.46 -1.97 -5.63
C GLY A 93 -12.72 -2.80 -5.79
N ARG A 94 -13.72 -2.60 -4.92
CA ARG A 94 -15.05 -3.17 -5.12
C ARG A 94 -15.55 -2.71 -6.49
N ARG A 95 -15.86 -3.68 -7.35
CA ARG A 95 -16.57 -3.40 -8.59
C ARG A 95 -17.76 -2.51 -8.23
N LYS A 96 -17.91 -1.38 -8.92
CA LYS A 96 -19.11 -0.54 -8.76
C LYS A 96 -20.31 -1.46 -8.88
N ILE A 97 -21.30 -1.32 -7.99
CA ILE A 97 -22.42 -2.28 -7.88
C ILE A 97 -23.14 -2.49 -9.23
N TRP A 98 -23.13 -1.48 -10.10
CA TRP A 98 -23.69 -1.53 -11.45
C TRP A 98 -22.82 -2.26 -12.51
N MET A 99 -21.53 -2.52 -12.23
CA MET A 99 -20.62 -3.28 -13.09
C MET A 99 -20.89 -4.78 -12.98
N THR A 100 -21.96 -5.22 -13.63
CA THR A 100 -22.28 -6.64 -13.86
C THR A 100 -21.47 -7.21 -15.04
N LYS A 101 -21.53 -8.54 -15.26
CA LYS A 101 -20.76 -9.22 -16.34
C LYS A 101 -21.05 -8.66 -17.75
N ARG A 102 -22.29 -8.24 -18.03
CA ARG A 102 -22.72 -7.79 -19.36
C ARG A 102 -22.08 -6.46 -19.80
N PRO A 103 -22.08 -5.39 -18.98
CA PRO A 103 -21.33 -4.17 -19.28
C PRO A 103 -19.83 -4.40 -19.52
N LEU A 104 -19.19 -5.28 -18.73
CA LEU A 104 -17.76 -5.59 -18.87
C LEU A 104 -17.43 -6.26 -20.21
N GLN A 105 -18.22 -7.25 -20.63
CA GLN A 105 -18.07 -7.91 -21.93
C GLN A 105 -18.22 -6.93 -23.10
N ASN A 106 -19.11 -5.94 -22.98
CA ASN A 106 -19.26 -4.92 -24.01
C ASN A 106 -18.04 -3.97 -24.06
N ILE A 107 -17.44 -3.64 -22.91
CA ILE A 107 -16.23 -2.82 -22.86
C ILE A 107 -15.03 -3.57 -23.46
N GLU A 108 -14.84 -4.83 -23.09
CA GLU A 108 -13.78 -5.70 -23.63
C GLU A 108 -13.91 -5.84 -25.14
N ARG A 109 -15.12 -6.18 -25.63
CA ARG A 109 -15.41 -6.26 -27.07
C ARG A 109 -15.14 -4.94 -27.79
N ASN A 110 -15.52 -3.80 -27.22
CA ASN A 110 -15.27 -2.49 -27.84
C ASN A 110 -13.76 -2.14 -27.91
N ASN A 111 -12.98 -2.56 -26.91
CA ASN A 111 -11.54 -2.37 -26.89
C ASN A 111 -10.82 -3.28 -27.90
N GLU A 112 -11.25 -4.55 -28.01
CA GLU A 112 -10.73 -5.51 -28.99
C GLU A 112 -11.02 -5.10 -30.44
N LEU A 113 -12.22 -4.54 -30.68
CA LEU A 113 -12.62 -4.08 -32.01
C LEU A 113 -11.98 -2.74 -32.42
N GLY A 114 -11.20 -2.10 -31.55
CA GLY A 114 -10.53 -0.81 -31.83
C GLY A 114 -11.48 0.33 -32.17
N THR A 115 -12.79 0.17 -31.94
CA THR A 115 -13.79 1.16 -32.33
C THR A 115 -13.84 2.26 -31.29
N SER A 116 -13.17 3.37 -31.56
CA SER A 116 -13.46 4.67 -30.96
C SER A 116 -14.87 5.11 -31.38
N THR A 117 -15.91 4.48 -30.85
CA THR A 117 -17.24 5.08 -30.91
C THR A 117 -17.28 6.17 -29.84
N ARG A 118 -16.83 7.38 -30.22
CA ARG A 118 -17.43 8.60 -29.65
C ARG A 118 -18.93 8.44 -29.84
N ASN A 119 -19.63 8.15 -28.75
CA ASN A 119 -21.07 8.02 -28.75
C ASN A 119 -21.70 9.34 -29.23
N PRO A 120 -22.40 9.41 -30.37
CA PRO A 120 -23.07 10.63 -30.80
C PRO A 120 -24.35 10.90 -30.00
N ARG A 121 -24.82 9.97 -29.16
CA ARG A 121 -26.12 10.05 -28.47
C ARG A 121 -26.12 10.83 -27.16
N THR A 122 -25.15 11.70 -26.92
CA THR A 122 -25.24 12.74 -25.87
C THR A 122 -25.35 14.16 -26.43
N HIS A 123 -25.45 14.33 -27.76
CA HIS A 123 -25.70 15.62 -28.43
C HIS A 123 -27.18 15.85 -28.78
N GLY A 124 -28.12 15.36 -27.97
CA GLY A 124 -29.56 15.40 -28.31
C GLY A 124 -30.53 15.71 -27.18
N LEU A 125 -30.09 16.15 -25.99
CA LEU A 125 -30.99 16.51 -24.89
C LEU A 125 -30.52 17.77 -24.16
N CYS A 126 -30.16 18.82 -24.91
CA CYS A 126 -30.01 20.16 -24.34
C CYS A 126 -30.51 21.22 -25.31
N GLN A 127 -31.74 21.08 -25.81
CA GLN A 127 -32.55 22.19 -26.31
C GLN A 127 -34.03 21.86 -26.11
N SER A 128 -34.62 22.38 -25.03
CA SER A 128 -36.01 22.88 -24.93
C SER A 128 -36.45 22.86 -23.47
N TYR A 129 -36.14 23.94 -22.77
CA TYR A 129 -37.03 24.53 -21.76
C TYR A 129 -36.90 26.05 -21.93
N LYS A 130 -37.88 26.63 -22.62
CA LYS A 130 -38.37 27.98 -22.37
C LYS A 130 -39.70 27.82 -21.66
#